data_AF-M0LXR3-F1
#
_entry.id   AF-M0LXR3-F1
#
_cell.length_a   1.000
_cell.length_b   1.000
_cell.length_c   1.000
_cell.angle_alpha   90.00
_cell.angle_beta   90.00
_cell.angle_gamma   90.00
#
_symmetry.space_group_name_H-M   'P 1'
#
loop_
_entity.id
_entity.type
_entity.pdbx_description
1 polymer ?
#
loop_
_entity_poly.entity_id
_entity_poly.type
_entity_poly.pdbx_seq_one_letter_code
_entity_poly.pdbx_strand_id
1 'polypeptide(L)'
;MARIVFGLAREKSTTGAYSLLLNDYETEGDILDLVALDADGEVVVAVEAERSNNDRYTSVPDDFDKMAACEPDHALWVVMHRDGAHDVLNALNNPTDGEPRVEKTYASGTPSSQFTIDTEGLTEIATISRVQTAIEDGESLW
;
A
#
# COMPACT_ATOMS: atom_id res chain seq x y z
N MET A 1 1.64 -3.32 -22.70
CA MET A 1 2.96 -2.79 -23.10
C MET A 1 3.74 -2.60 -21.80
N ALA A 2 4.44 -3.64 -21.35
CA ALA A 2 5.07 -3.67 -20.03
C ALA A 2 6.31 -2.77 -20.01
N ARG A 3 6.39 -1.88 -19.01
CA ARG A 3 7.56 -1.04 -18.77
C ARG A 3 8.24 -1.53 -17.49
N ILE A 4 9.06 -2.58 -17.64
CA ILE A 4 9.88 -3.13 -16.56
C ILE A 4 10.91 -2.08 -16.14
N VAL A 5 10.80 -1.56 -14.92
CA VAL A 5 11.87 -0.78 -14.28
C VAL A 5 12.67 -1.74 -13.40
N PHE A 6 13.86 -2.14 -13.84
CA PHE A 6 14.80 -2.89 -13.01
C PHE A 6 15.38 -1.98 -11.92
N GLY A 7 14.79 -1.99 -10.73
CA GLY A 7 15.44 -1.55 -9.51
C GLY A 7 16.18 -2.72 -8.86
N LEU A 8 17.41 -3.02 -9.29
CA LEU A 8 18.29 -3.84 -8.46
C LEU A 8 18.65 -3.00 -7.23
N ALA A 9 18.03 -3.29 -6.08
CA ALA A 9 18.48 -2.78 -4.79
C ALA A 9 19.88 -3.34 -4.51
N ARG A 10 20.91 -2.67 -5.02
CA ARG A 10 22.30 -3.03 -4.73
C ARG A 10 22.65 -2.52 -3.34
N GLU A 11 22.83 -3.50 -2.47
CA GLU A 11 23.82 -3.59 -1.38
C GLU A 11 23.30 -3.50 0.06
N LYS A 12 23.24 -4.69 0.67
CA LYS A 12 23.40 -5.06 2.09
C LYS A 12 23.16 -3.97 3.14
N SER A 13 21.90 -3.87 3.58
CA SER A 13 21.59 -3.61 4.99
C SER A 13 21.03 -4.89 5.61
N THR A 14 21.35 -5.13 6.87
CA THR A 14 21.14 -6.40 7.60
C THR A 14 19.68 -6.64 8.03
N THR A 15 18.72 -6.13 7.25
CA THR A 15 17.28 -6.30 7.45
C THR A 15 16.68 -6.57 6.07
N GLY A 16 16.09 -7.75 5.88
CA GLY A 16 15.38 -8.25 4.69
C GLY A 16 15.65 -7.56 3.35
N ALA A 17 16.54 -8.12 2.52
CA ALA A 17 16.75 -7.59 1.18
C ALA A 17 15.64 -8.10 0.24
N TYR A 18 14.80 -7.20 -0.27
CA TYR A 18 13.93 -7.47 -1.41
C TYR A 18 14.77 -7.79 -2.65
N SER A 19 14.39 -8.81 -3.40
CA SER A 19 15.13 -9.25 -4.59
C SER A 19 14.73 -8.47 -5.85
N LEU A 20 13.48 -8.01 -5.91
CA LEU A 20 12.89 -7.36 -7.07
C LEU A 20 11.76 -6.40 -6.69
N LEU A 21 11.67 -5.28 -7.40
CA LEU A 21 10.52 -4.38 -7.39
C LEU A 21 9.84 -4.45 -8.77
N LEU A 22 8.53 -4.68 -8.78
CA LEU A 22 7.73 -4.76 -10.00
C LEU A 22 6.59 -3.74 -9.93
N ASN A 23 6.36 -3.01 -11.02
CA ASN A 23 5.14 -2.23 -11.22
C ASN A 23 4.18 -3.02 -12.10
N ASP A 24 2.89 -2.70 -12.02
CA ASP A 24 1.84 -3.34 -12.80
C ASP A 24 1.89 -4.89 -12.65
N TYR A 25 1.94 -5.38 -11.40
CA TYR A 25 2.07 -6.80 -11.09
C TYR A 25 0.74 -7.53 -11.29
N GLU A 26 0.69 -8.45 -12.26
CA GLU A 26 -0.51 -9.25 -12.57
C GLU A 26 -0.76 -10.32 -11.49
N THR A 27 -1.97 -10.32 -10.93
CA THR A 27 -2.51 -11.37 -10.05
C THR A 27 -3.54 -12.22 -10.79
N GLU A 28 -4.15 -13.22 -10.15
CA GLU A 28 -5.26 -14.00 -10.71
C GLU A 28 -6.56 -13.18 -10.81
N GLY A 29 -6.56 -12.09 -11.59
CA GLY A 29 -7.76 -11.32 -11.89
C GLY A 29 -7.57 -9.82 -12.03
N ASP A 30 -6.43 -9.28 -11.57
CA ASP A 30 -6.19 -7.84 -11.58
C ASP A 30 -4.71 -7.47 -11.56
N ILE A 31 -4.40 -6.18 -11.44
CA ILE A 31 -3.06 -5.63 -11.43
C ILE A 31 -2.85 -4.82 -10.15
N LEU A 32 -1.79 -5.14 -9.40
CA LEU A 32 -1.29 -4.28 -8.31
C LEU A 32 -0.34 -3.21 -8.85
N ASP A 33 -0.42 -2.01 -8.31
CA ASP A 33 0.42 -0.88 -8.75
C ASP A 33 1.92 -1.17 -8.57
N LEU A 34 2.32 -1.69 -7.40
CA LEU A 34 3.70 -2.06 -7.12
C LEU A 34 3.80 -3.21 -6.09
N VAL A 35 4.74 -4.12 -6.30
CA VAL A 35 5.12 -5.15 -5.32
C VAL A 35 6.63 -5.23 -5.11
N ALA A 36 7.04 -5.64 -3.91
CA ALA A 36 8.38 -6.13 -3.63
C ALA A 36 8.35 -7.64 -3.42
N LEU A 37 9.25 -8.35 -4.12
CA LEU A 37 9.40 -9.80 -4.00
C LEU A 37 10.63 -10.16 -3.17
N ASP A 38 10.56 -11.26 -2.43
CA ASP A 38 11.71 -11.86 -1.77
C ASP A 38 12.55 -12.74 -2.73
N ALA A 39 13.51 -13.50 -2.19
CA ALA A 39 14.39 -14.35 -3.00
C ALA A 39 13.69 -15.56 -3.62
N ASP A 40 12.55 -15.98 -3.07
CA ASP A 40 11.75 -17.11 -3.56
C ASP A 40 10.70 -16.65 -4.57
N GLY A 41 10.48 -15.33 -4.68
CA GLY A 41 9.55 -14.71 -5.61
C GLY A 41 8.18 -14.43 -4.99
N GLU A 42 8.06 -14.56 -3.67
CA GLU A 42 6.84 -14.29 -2.93
C GLU A 42 6.69 -12.79 -2.69
N VAL A 43 5.44 -12.30 -2.71
CA VAL A 43 5.13 -10.89 -2.44
C VAL A 43 5.29 -10.63 -0.95
N VAL A 44 6.25 -9.79 -0.58
CA VAL A 44 6.49 -9.38 0.81
C VAL A 44 6.08 -7.94 1.09
N VAL A 45 5.96 -7.11 0.04
CA VAL A 45 5.31 -5.80 0.13
C VAL A 45 4.34 -5.65 -1.03
N ALA A 46 3.09 -5.29 -0.73
CA ALA A 46 2.11 -4.86 -1.71
C ALA A 46 1.85 -3.35 -1.55
N VAL A 47 1.76 -2.62 -2.66
CA VAL A 47 1.60 -1.16 -2.65
C VAL A 47 0.54 -0.74 -3.65
N GLU A 48 -0.39 0.10 -3.18
CA GLU A 48 -1.41 0.75 -4.01
C GLU A 48 -1.27 2.28 -3.96
N ALA A 49 -1.25 2.93 -5.13
CA ALA A 49 -1.14 4.39 -5.24
C ALA A 49 -2.52 5.02 -5.46
N GLU A 50 -3.27 5.17 -4.38
CA GLU A 50 -4.64 5.66 -4.45
C GLU A 50 -4.74 7.16 -4.78
N ARG A 51 -5.53 7.44 -5.83
CA ARG A 51 -5.84 8.80 -6.27
C ARG A 51 -7.26 9.15 -5.87
N SER A 52 -7.43 10.30 -5.20
CA SER A 52 -8.76 10.86 -4.90
C SER A 52 -9.57 11.11 -6.17
N ASN A 53 -10.37 10.12 -6.57
CA ASN A 53 -11.35 10.20 -7.64
C ASN A 53 -12.74 9.83 -7.11
N ASN A 54 -13.77 9.94 -7.94
CA ASN A 54 -15.16 9.75 -7.51
C ASN A 54 -15.58 8.26 -7.36
N ASP A 55 -14.73 7.28 -7.69
CA ASP A 55 -15.06 5.84 -7.76
C ASP A 55 -14.47 5.00 -6.59
N ARG A 56 -13.82 5.67 -5.64
CA ARG A 56 -13.05 5.06 -4.54
C ARG A 56 -13.80 4.13 -3.60
N TYR A 57 -15.14 4.23 -3.49
CA TYR A 57 -15.90 3.44 -2.53
C TYR A 57 -16.16 2.00 -2.97
N THR A 58 -15.89 1.69 -4.24
CA THR A 58 -15.91 0.33 -4.79
C THR A 58 -14.49 -0.17 -5.07
N SER A 59 -13.59 0.68 -5.59
CA SER A 59 -12.22 0.22 -5.89
C SER A 59 -11.39 -0.07 -4.64
N VAL A 60 -11.48 0.75 -3.60
CA VAL A 60 -10.60 0.60 -2.42
C VAL A 60 -10.77 -0.73 -1.68
N PRO A 61 -12.00 -1.23 -1.39
CA PRO A 61 -12.17 -2.56 -0.80
C PRO A 61 -11.66 -3.70 -1.69
N ASP A 62 -11.86 -3.60 -3.01
CA ASP A 62 -11.38 -4.62 -3.95
C ASP A 62 -9.84 -4.64 -3.98
N ASP A 63 -9.20 -3.48 -4.02
CA ASP A 63 -7.73 -3.34 -4.00
C ASP A 63 -7.13 -3.81 -2.66
N PHE A 64 -7.82 -3.56 -1.55
CA PHE A 64 -7.47 -4.15 -0.26
C PHE A 64 -7.47 -5.68 -0.31
N ASP A 65 -8.56 -6.28 -0.81
CA ASP A 65 -8.70 -7.73 -0.84
C ASP A 65 -7.66 -8.37 -1.77
N LYS A 66 -7.29 -7.70 -2.87
CA LYS A 66 -6.20 -8.12 -3.77
C LYS A 66 -4.86 -8.14 -3.07
N MET A 67 -4.51 -7.07 -2.35
CA MET A 67 -3.26 -7.04 -1.58
C MET A 67 -3.27 -8.10 -0.48
N ALA A 68 -4.37 -8.25 0.25
CA ALA A 68 -4.51 -9.25 1.30
C ALA A 68 -4.34 -10.69 0.78
N ALA A 69 -4.84 -10.98 -0.41
CA ALA A 69 -4.70 -12.29 -1.05
C ALA A 69 -3.24 -12.66 -1.39
N CYS A 70 -2.33 -11.69 -1.44
CA CYS A 70 -0.90 -11.93 -1.59
C CYS A 70 -0.19 -12.29 -0.27
N GLU A 71 -0.89 -12.21 0.88
CA GLU A 71 -0.35 -12.43 2.22
C GLU A 71 0.98 -11.67 2.50
N PRO A 72 1.08 -10.36 2.19
CA PRO A 72 2.34 -9.64 2.30
C PRO A 72 2.72 -9.37 3.76
N ASP A 73 4.02 -9.22 4.04
CA ASP A 73 4.50 -8.71 5.34
C ASP A 73 4.06 -7.25 5.55
N HIS A 74 3.96 -6.48 4.46
CA HIS A 74 3.53 -5.07 4.49
C HIS A 74 2.59 -4.73 3.33
N ALA A 75 1.47 -4.06 3.64
CA ALA A 75 0.52 -3.53 2.66
C ALA A 75 0.44 -2.00 2.81
N LEU A 76 1.01 -1.27 1.85
CA LEU A 76 1.15 0.20 1.90
C LEU A 76 0.20 0.88 0.91
N TRP A 77 -0.59 1.82 1.42
CA TRP A 77 -1.33 2.75 0.58
C TRP A 77 -0.59 4.08 0.45
N VAL A 78 -0.29 4.50 -0.77
CA VAL A 78 0.34 5.80 -1.07
C VAL A 78 -0.71 6.76 -1.61
N VAL A 79 -0.98 7.82 -0.86
CA VAL A 79 -2.00 8.82 -1.21
C VAL A 79 -1.37 10.18 -1.51
N MET A 80 -2.06 11.02 -2.28
CA MET A 80 -1.53 12.36 -2.60
C MET A 80 -1.49 13.29 -1.39
N HIS A 81 -2.54 13.26 -0.57
CA HIS A 81 -2.75 14.19 0.54
C HIS A 81 -3.36 13.48 1.74
N ARG A 82 -3.31 14.12 2.93
CA ARG A 82 -3.89 13.59 4.17
C ARG A 82 -5.35 13.20 4.02
N ASP A 83 -6.13 14.01 3.30
CA ASP A 83 -7.56 13.74 3.11
C ASP A 83 -7.77 12.43 2.33
N GLY A 84 -6.85 12.09 1.41
CA GLY A 84 -6.82 10.79 0.73
C GLY A 84 -6.62 9.61 1.69
N ALA A 85 -5.84 9.78 2.75
CA ALA A 85 -5.64 8.73 3.75
C ALA A 85 -6.93 8.45 4.53
N HIS A 86 -7.66 9.51 4.91
CA HIS A 86 -8.97 9.39 5.55
C HIS A 86 -10.02 8.84 4.60
N ASP A 87 -9.93 9.20 3.32
CA ASP A 87 -10.80 8.68 2.28
C ASP A 87 -10.65 7.16 2.10
N VAL A 88 -9.43 6.64 2.07
CA VAL A 88 -9.14 5.19 2.05
C VAL A 88 -9.72 4.52 3.29
N LEU A 89 -9.42 5.03 4.49
CA LEU A 89 -9.95 4.44 5.73
C LEU A 89 -11.46 4.44 5.79
N ASN A 90 -12.09 5.53 5.33
CA ASN A 90 -13.54 5.62 5.32
C ASN A 90 -14.16 4.62 4.33
N ALA A 91 -13.55 4.42 3.15
CA ALA A 91 -14.01 3.43 2.19
C ALA A 91 -13.85 1.99 2.72
N LEU A 92 -12.77 1.69 3.45
CA LEU A 92 -12.57 0.39 4.08
C LEU A 92 -13.47 0.15 5.29
N ASN A 93 -13.81 1.21 6.03
CA ASN A 93 -14.69 1.12 7.20
C ASN A 93 -16.18 1.10 6.82
N ASN A 94 -16.55 1.79 5.74
CA ASN A 94 -17.92 1.94 5.26
C ASN A 94 -17.98 1.65 3.74
N PRO A 95 -17.70 0.40 3.33
CA PRO A 95 -17.72 0.04 1.91
C PRO A 95 -19.14 0.14 1.33
N THR A 96 -19.24 0.33 0.02
CA THR A 96 -20.55 0.40 -0.67
C THR A 96 -21.26 -0.96 -0.63
N ASP A 97 -20.50 -2.05 -0.66
CA ASP A 97 -20.98 -3.43 -0.56
C ASP A 97 -19.98 -4.27 0.23
N GLY A 98 -20.47 -5.37 0.83
CA GLY A 98 -19.69 -6.27 1.67
C GLY A 98 -19.37 -5.73 3.08
N GLU A 99 -18.48 -6.44 3.78
CA GLU A 99 -18.15 -6.18 5.18
C GLU A 99 -17.03 -5.15 5.34
N PRO A 100 -17.00 -4.35 6.42
CA PRO A 100 -15.85 -3.48 6.71
C PRO A 100 -14.53 -4.26 6.77
N ARG A 101 -13.47 -3.73 6.14
CA ARG A 101 -12.11 -4.27 6.19
C ARG A 101 -11.31 -3.73 7.37
N VAL A 102 -11.70 -2.58 7.89
CA VAL A 102 -11.13 -1.98 9.11
C VAL A 102 -12.23 -1.49 10.03
N GLU A 103 -12.05 -1.67 11.34
CA GLU A 103 -13.03 -1.20 12.33
C GLU A 103 -12.76 0.24 12.81
N LYS A 104 -11.48 0.66 12.79
CA LYS A 104 -11.04 1.92 13.39
C LYS A 104 -11.01 3.04 12.36
N THR A 105 -11.48 4.21 12.77
CA THR A 105 -11.32 5.48 12.06
C THR A 105 -10.67 6.51 12.98
N TYR A 106 -10.17 7.59 12.38
CA TYR A 106 -9.48 8.66 13.08
C TYR A 106 -10.20 10.00 12.83
N ALA A 107 -9.98 10.98 13.71
CA ALA A 107 -10.47 12.33 13.45
C ALA A 107 -9.81 12.88 12.17
N SER A 108 -10.55 13.64 11.35
CA SER A 108 -10.07 14.12 10.04
C SER A 108 -8.78 14.94 10.06
N GLY A 109 -8.44 15.53 11.22
CA GLY A 109 -7.19 16.26 11.43
C GLY A 109 -5.99 15.38 11.79
N THR A 110 -6.21 14.12 12.15
CA THR A 110 -5.14 13.19 12.52
C THR A 110 -4.26 12.90 11.30
N PRO A 111 -2.92 13.09 11.40
CA PRO A 111 -2.02 12.73 10.31
C PRO A 111 -1.95 11.21 10.16
N SER A 112 -1.75 10.73 8.93
CA SER A 112 -1.76 9.28 8.66
C SER A 112 -0.63 8.52 9.37
N SER A 113 0.48 9.19 9.69
CA SER A 113 1.57 8.63 10.51
C SER A 113 1.20 8.32 11.96
N GLN A 114 0.00 8.73 12.41
CA GLN A 114 -0.55 8.35 13.71
C GLN A 114 -1.60 7.25 13.60
N PHE A 115 -1.88 6.75 12.39
CA PHE A 115 -2.75 5.60 12.23
C PHE A 115 -2.03 4.36 12.78
N THR A 116 -2.79 3.47 13.39
CA THR A 116 -2.31 2.24 14.02
C THR A 116 -3.24 1.13 13.56
N ILE A 117 -2.92 0.61 12.39
CA ILE A 117 -3.71 -0.36 11.64
C ILE A 117 -2.75 -1.46 11.24
N ASP A 118 -3.17 -2.69 11.43
CA ASP A 118 -2.36 -3.87 11.16
C ASP A 118 -3.34 -4.96 10.71
N THR A 119 -3.57 -5.01 9.40
CA THR A 119 -4.46 -5.96 8.75
C THR A 119 -3.90 -6.33 7.37
N GLU A 120 -4.32 -7.47 6.83
CA GLU A 120 -3.73 -8.13 5.65
C GLU A 120 -3.58 -7.21 4.41
N GLY A 121 -4.57 -6.36 4.12
CA GLY A 121 -4.53 -5.42 2.99
C GLY A 121 -4.19 -3.97 3.37
N LEU A 122 -3.84 -3.71 4.63
CA LEU A 122 -3.46 -2.38 5.10
C LEU A 122 -2.63 -2.45 6.39
N THR A 123 -1.34 -2.18 6.26
CA THR A 123 -0.42 -2.00 7.40
C THR A 123 0.02 -0.54 7.57
N GLU A 124 0.02 0.27 6.50
CA GLU A 124 0.41 1.69 6.57
C GLU A 124 -0.28 2.52 5.47
N ILE A 125 -0.55 3.80 5.76
CA ILE A 125 -0.96 4.81 4.78
C ILE A 125 -0.01 5.99 4.83
N ALA A 126 0.74 6.21 3.75
CA ALA A 126 1.67 7.32 3.64
C ALA A 126 1.21 8.31 2.56
N THR A 127 1.40 9.61 2.82
CA THR A 127 1.33 10.58 1.73
C THR A 127 2.57 10.44 0.85
N ILE A 128 2.45 10.75 -0.44
CA ILE A 128 3.60 10.76 -1.36
C ILE A 128 4.76 11.62 -0.83
N SER A 129 4.45 12.74 -0.17
CA SER A 129 5.46 13.60 0.45
C SER A 129 6.20 12.90 1.60
N ARG A 130 5.51 12.09 2.42
CA ARG A 130 6.14 11.33 3.52
C ARG A 130 7.05 10.24 2.95
N VAL A 131 6.61 9.55 1.90
CA VAL A 131 7.43 8.58 1.18
C VAL A 131 8.70 9.23 0.63
N GLN A 132 8.57 10.40 -0.02
CA GLN A 132 9.72 11.17 -0.54
C GLN A 132 10.70 11.56 0.56
N THR A 133 10.23 12.13 1.66
CA THR A 133 11.08 12.49 2.81
C THR A 133 11.79 11.27 3.39
N ALA A 134 11.08 10.15 3.59
CA ALA A 134 11.70 8.92 4.10
C ALA A 134 12.83 8.42 3.19
N ILE A 135 12.64 8.47 1.87
CA ILE A 135 13.66 8.11 0.89
C ILE A 135 14.86 9.07 0.96
N GLU A 136 14.61 10.38 1.04
CA GLU A 136 15.66 11.41 1.13
C GLU A 136 16.50 11.27 2.41
N ASP A 137 15.85 10.96 3.52
CA ASP A 137 16.47 10.83 4.84
C ASP A 137 17.05 9.43 5.10
N GLY A 138 16.76 8.46 4.22
CA GLY A 138 17.16 7.06 4.40
C GLY A 138 16.44 6.36 5.55
N GLU A 139 15.23 6.82 5.87
CA GLU A 139 14.40 6.27 6.94
C GLU A 139 13.40 5.24 6.41
N SER A 140 13.04 4.29 7.26
CA SER A 140 11.95 3.34 6.98
C SER A 140 10.60 3.99 7.28
N LEU A 141 9.55 3.57 6.55
CA LEU A 141 8.18 3.92 6.88
C LEU A 141 7.61 3.04 8.01
N TRP A 142 8.25 1.90 8.30
CA TRP A 142 7.89 0.91 9.32
C TRP A 142 9.10 0.39 10.10
#